data_AF-A0AA48I4X8-F1
#
_entry.id   AF-A0AA48I4X8-F1
#
_cell.length_a   1.000
_cell.length_b   1.000
_cell.length_c   1.000
_cell.angle_alpha   90.00
_cell.angle_beta   90.00
_cell.angle_gamma   90.00
#
_symmetry.space_group_name_H-M   'P 1'
#
loop_
_entity.id
_entity.type
_entity.pdbx_description
1 polymer ?
#
loop_
_entity_poly.entity_id
_entity_poly.type
_entity_poly.pdbx_seq_one_letter_code
_entity_poly.pdbx_strand_id
1 'polypeptide(L)'
;MRNTNNKTNILVINAFLSMFSLLSVAFDKMLSAMIPIPFFRLEFSDIPAYVSIMMFGDFKSGMLIIIIVSFLRAVFFSIAGWVGFIMRALSVILIFFLFLHCKCKERFSFFLILGTLLYVIAKVPFSMLLWVHVNRIPILFFRKIIPCIVISNILRIILNYFLSIYVYKLIMKAKNTH
;
A
#
# COMPACT_ATOMS: atom_id res chain seq x y z
N MET A 1 10.46 32.18 1.19
CA MET A 1 10.53 31.60 2.56
C MET A 1 9.24 30.91 3.04
N ARG A 2 8.01 31.40 2.75
CA ARG A 2 6.77 30.69 3.14
C ARG A 2 6.60 29.30 2.48
N ASN A 3 7.02 29.16 1.22
CA ASN A 3 6.86 27.92 0.44
C ASN A 3 7.88 26.82 0.84
N THR A 4 9.06 27.20 1.36
CA THR A 4 10.07 26.25 1.84
C THR A 4 9.63 25.60 3.15
N ASN A 5 9.05 26.36 4.09
CA ASN A 5 8.54 25.83 5.36
C ASN A 5 7.41 24.81 5.17
N ASN A 6 6.54 24.99 4.18
CA ASN A 6 5.52 24.00 3.87
C ASN A 6 6.11 22.72 3.27
N LYS A 7 7.09 22.84 2.36
CA LYS A 7 7.76 21.67 1.77
C LYS A 7 8.55 20.88 2.82
N THR A 8 9.24 21.56 3.73
CA THR A 8 9.95 20.89 4.83
C THR A 8 8.99 20.19 5.78
N ASN A 9 7.84 20.81 6.11
CA ASN A 9 6.84 20.18 6.97
C ASN A 9 6.23 18.93 6.31
N ILE A 10 5.90 18.98 5.01
CA ILE A 10 5.41 17.81 4.27
C ILE A 10 6.46 16.69 4.27
N LEU A 11 7.74 17.04 4.07
CA LEU A 11 8.83 16.07 4.10
C LEU A 11 8.96 15.40 5.47
N VAL A 12 8.92 16.19 6.55
CA VAL A 12 8.97 15.69 7.93
C VAL A 12 7.78 14.76 8.21
N ILE A 13 6.56 15.17 7.86
CA ILE A 13 5.37 14.33 8.08
C ILE A 13 5.44 13.04 7.26
N ASN A 14 5.91 13.09 6.01
CA ASN A 14 6.11 11.88 5.20
C ASN A 14 7.15 10.94 5.81
N ALA A 15 8.21 11.48 6.42
CA ALA A 15 9.20 10.67 7.14
C ALA A 15 8.58 9.96 8.35
N PHE A 16 7.77 10.67 9.15
CA PHE A 16 7.02 10.06 10.25
C PHE A 16 6.03 8.99 9.75
N LEU A 17 5.26 9.27 8.71
CA LEU A 17 4.33 8.29 8.11
C LEU A 17 5.07 7.07 7.56
N SER A 18 6.27 7.25 6.99
CA SER A 18 7.12 6.14 6.54
C SER A 18 7.59 5.28 7.72
N MET A 19 7.98 5.90 8.83
CA MET A 19 8.36 5.18 10.05
C MET A 19 7.18 4.38 10.62
N PHE A 20 5.99 4.97 10.71
CA PHE A 20 4.78 4.26 11.12
C PHE A 20 4.45 3.10 10.18
N SER A 21 4.60 3.29 8.88
CA SER A 21 4.38 2.25 7.88
C SER A 21 5.34 1.07 8.06
N LEU A 22 6.61 1.33 8.37
CA LEU A 22 7.58 0.29 8.72
C LEU A 22 7.24 -0.45 10.02
N LEU A 23 6.79 0.27 11.05
CA LEU A 23 6.32 -0.35 12.29
C LEU A 23 5.11 -1.26 12.01
N SER A 24 4.19 -0.84 11.15
CA SER A 24 3.08 -1.67 10.70
C SER A 24 3.56 -2.95 10.03
N VAL A 25 4.66 -2.93 9.25
CA VAL A 25 5.22 -4.16 8.65
C VAL A 25 5.64 -5.19 9.70
N ALA A 26 6.20 -4.76 10.83
CA ALA A 26 6.55 -5.66 11.93
C ALA A 26 5.29 -6.28 12.56
N PHE A 27 4.26 -5.46 12.76
CA PHE A 27 2.97 -5.90 13.31
C PHE A 27 2.22 -6.85 12.36
N ASP A 28 2.26 -6.58 11.05
CA ASP A 28 1.65 -7.39 9.99
C ASP A 28 2.13 -8.84 10.04
N LYS A 29 3.44 -9.05 10.23
CA LYS A 29 4.02 -10.39 10.33
C LYS A 29 3.50 -11.15 11.54
N MET A 30 3.39 -10.48 12.68
CA MET A 30 2.90 -11.07 13.91
C MET A 30 1.42 -11.45 13.78
N LEU A 31 0.59 -10.52 13.29
CA LEU A 31 -0.85 -10.73 13.17
C LEU A 31 -1.20 -11.76 12.10
N SER A 32 -0.49 -11.75 10.97
CA SER A 32 -0.70 -12.73 9.90
C SER A 32 -0.34 -14.16 10.31
N ALA A 33 0.51 -14.36 11.32
CA ALA A 33 0.77 -15.69 11.86
C ALA A 33 -0.40 -16.24 12.70
N MET A 34 -1.26 -15.37 13.22
CA MET A 34 -2.41 -15.75 14.05
C MET A 34 -3.67 -16.09 13.23
N ILE A 35 -3.71 -15.71 11.95
CA ILE A 35 -4.86 -15.93 11.07
C ILE A 35 -4.54 -17.05 10.08
N PRO A 36 -5.12 -18.27 10.25
CA PRO A 36 -4.79 -19.43 9.43
C PRO A 36 -5.57 -19.43 8.09
N ILE A 37 -5.65 -18.29 7.41
CA ILE A 37 -6.27 -18.20 6.09
C ILE A 37 -5.19 -18.39 5.02
N PRO A 38 -5.26 -19.44 4.19
CA PRO A 38 -4.26 -19.70 3.16
C PRO A 38 -4.09 -18.50 2.22
N PHE A 39 -2.83 -18.10 1.97
CA PHE A 39 -2.43 -17.02 1.06
C PHE A 39 -2.93 -15.60 1.41
N PHE A 40 -3.78 -15.44 2.43
CA PHE A 40 -4.16 -14.14 2.94
C PHE A 40 -3.13 -13.67 3.97
N ARG A 41 -2.57 -12.48 3.73
CA ARG A 41 -1.69 -11.81 4.68
C ARG A 41 -2.26 -10.45 4.98
N LEU A 42 -2.54 -10.17 6.25
CA LEU A 42 -2.88 -8.82 6.70
C LEU A 42 -1.65 -7.94 6.54
N GLU A 43 -1.83 -6.82 5.84
CA GLU A 43 -0.75 -5.88 5.59
C GLU A 43 -1.25 -4.43 5.67
N PHE A 44 -0.93 -3.75 6.77
CA PHE A 44 -1.37 -2.40 7.10
C PHE A 44 -0.38 -1.31 6.69
N SER A 45 0.79 -1.71 6.17
CA SER A 45 1.85 -0.79 5.74
C SER A 45 1.41 0.28 4.73
N ASP A 46 0.34 0.06 3.98
CA ASP A 46 -0.08 1.00 2.93
C ASP A 46 -0.93 2.15 3.49
N ILE A 47 -1.46 2.02 4.73
CA ILE A 47 -2.33 3.02 5.36
C ILE A 47 -1.65 4.39 5.47
N PRO A 48 -0.40 4.53 5.97
CA PRO A 48 0.21 5.85 6.09
C PRO A 48 0.45 6.52 4.74
N ALA A 49 0.71 5.76 3.68
CA ALA A 49 0.84 6.29 2.32
C ALA A 49 -0.51 6.80 1.77
N TYR A 50 -1.61 6.14 2.09
CA TYR A 50 -2.95 6.58 1.68
C TYR A 50 -3.37 7.84 2.45
N VAL A 51 -3.12 7.85 3.76
CA VAL A 51 -3.35 9.02 4.63
C VAL A 51 -2.58 10.23 4.13
N SER A 52 -1.33 10.06 3.71
CA SER A 52 -0.51 11.17 3.21
C SER A 52 -1.10 11.83 1.96
N ILE A 53 -1.64 11.04 1.01
CA ILE A 53 -2.35 11.57 -0.16
C ILE A 53 -3.61 12.31 0.27
N MET A 54 -4.40 11.74 1.19
CA MET A 54 -5.64 12.37 1.67
C MET A 54 -5.35 13.71 2.37
N MET A 55 -4.25 13.80 3.12
CA MET A 55 -3.85 15.01 3.85
C MET A 55 -3.29 16.10 2.94
N PHE A 56 -2.40 15.74 2.00
CA PHE A 56 -1.65 16.72 1.21
C PHE A 56 -2.19 16.92 -0.20
N GLY A 57 -3.00 15.99 -0.71
CA GLY A 57 -3.48 16.00 -2.09
C GLY A 57 -2.34 15.90 -3.12
N ASP A 58 -1.18 15.36 -2.74
CA ASP A 58 0.01 15.23 -3.60
C ASP A 58 0.37 13.77 -3.79
N PHE A 59 0.39 13.33 -5.05
CA PHE A 59 0.80 11.99 -5.46
C PHE A 59 2.22 11.64 -4.99
N LYS A 60 3.15 12.62 -5.01
CA LYS A 60 4.56 12.38 -4.68
C LYS A 60 4.75 11.94 -3.23
N SER A 61 3.93 12.46 -2.32
CA SER A 61 3.98 12.11 -0.90
C SER A 61 3.72 10.61 -0.68
N GLY A 62 2.60 10.10 -1.19
CA GLY A 62 2.26 8.68 -1.03
C GLY A 62 3.22 7.75 -1.78
N MET A 63 3.65 8.14 -2.98
CA MET A 63 4.60 7.37 -3.78
C MET A 63 5.95 7.20 -3.05
N LEU A 64 6.49 8.29 -2.48
CA LEU A 64 7.76 8.25 -1.75
C LEU A 64 7.67 7.33 -0.54
N ILE A 65 6.57 7.37 0.22
CA ILE A 65 6.36 6.48 1.36
C ILE A 65 6.40 5.02 0.90
N ILE A 66 5.66 4.65 -0.15
CA ILE A 66 5.66 3.27 -0.66
C ILE A 66 7.07 2.83 -1.09
N ILE A 67 7.78 3.65 -1.86
CA ILE A 67 9.12 3.29 -2.38
C ILE A 67 10.11 3.14 -1.21
N ILE A 68 10.17 4.10 -0.29
CA ILE A 68 11.10 4.07 0.83
C ILE A 68 10.81 2.87 1.75
N VAL A 69 9.54 2.69 2.12
CA VAL A 69 9.14 1.60 3.02
C VAL A 69 9.37 0.24 2.36
N SER A 70 9.01 0.09 1.08
CA SER A 70 9.25 -1.18 0.38
C SER A 70 10.74 -1.49 0.25
N PHE A 71 11.58 -0.49 0.02
CA PHE A 71 13.03 -0.67 -0.05
C PHE A 71 13.60 -1.10 1.30
N LEU A 72 13.29 -0.35 2.36
CA LEU A 72 13.74 -0.68 3.72
C LEU A 72 13.23 -2.04 4.17
N ARG A 73 11.97 -2.37 3.85
CA ARG A 73 11.41 -3.70 4.08
C ARG A 73 12.20 -4.78 3.34
N ALA A 74 12.56 -4.56 2.09
CA ALA A 74 13.29 -5.52 1.28
C ALA A 74 14.70 -5.80 1.84
N VAL A 75 15.37 -4.78 2.35
CA VAL A 75 16.73 -4.88 2.93
C VAL A 75 16.70 -5.50 4.33
N PHE A 76 15.80 -5.05 5.21
CA PHE A 76 15.86 -5.38 6.64
C PHE A 76 14.87 -6.46 7.09
N PHE A 77 13.74 -6.63 6.40
CA PHE A 77 12.62 -7.44 6.89
C PHE A 77 12.15 -8.53 5.91
N SER A 78 12.60 -8.58 4.66
CA SER A 78 12.03 -9.45 3.65
C SER A 78 12.85 -10.71 3.43
N ILE A 79 12.22 -11.87 3.60
CA ILE A 79 12.78 -13.16 3.17
C ILE A 79 12.86 -13.22 1.63
N ALA A 80 11.94 -12.52 0.94
CA ALA A 80 11.90 -12.46 -0.52
C ALA A 80 12.85 -11.41 -1.13
N GLY A 81 13.59 -10.65 -0.30
CA GLY A 81 14.53 -9.62 -0.74
C GLY A 81 13.94 -8.65 -1.77
N TRP A 82 14.69 -8.44 -2.86
CA TRP A 82 14.36 -7.53 -3.97
C TRP A 82 13.08 -7.91 -4.73
N VAL A 83 12.69 -9.19 -4.73
CA VAL A 83 11.40 -9.62 -5.32
C VAL A 83 10.24 -9.03 -4.52
N GLY A 84 10.37 -9.02 -3.18
CA GLY A 84 9.41 -8.39 -2.28
C GLY A 84 9.31 -6.88 -2.50
N PHE A 85 10.42 -6.22 -2.85
CA PHE A 85 10.42 -4.80 -3.21
C PHE A 85 9.54 -4.52 -4.43
N ILE A 86 9.78 -5.22 -5.55
CA ILE A 86 9.02 -5.03 -6.79
C ILE A 86 7.53 -5.26 -6.56
N MET A 87 7.19 -6.35 -5.86
CA MET A 87 5.80 -6.70 -5.56
C MET A 87 5.09 -5.65 -4.72
N ARG A 88 5.81 -4.90 -3.88
CA ARG A 88 5.26 -3.79 -3.09
C ARG A 88 5.26 -2.47 -3.83
N ALA A 89 6.24 -2.21 -4.68
CA ALA A 89 6.28 -1.02 -5.51
C ALA A 89 5.06 -0.91 -6.45
N LEU A 90 4.45 -2.04 -6.84
CA LEU A 90 3.20 -2.04 -7.62
C LEU A 90 2.04 -1.30 -6.92
N SER A 91 2.06 -1.16 -5.59
CA SER A 91 1.04 -0.38 -4.87
C SER A 91 1.07 1.11 -5.22
N VAL A 92 2.09 1.62 -5.92
CA VAL A 92 2.10 2.98 -6.51
C VAL A 92 0.93 3.18 -7.49
N ILE A 93 0.44 2.13 -8.15
CA ILE A 93 -0.77 2.19 -8.99
C ILE A 93 -1.97 2.65 -8.15
N LEU A 94 -2.13 2.08 -6.95
CA LEU A 94 -3.24 2.44 -6.05
C LEU A 94 -3.09 3.88 -5.54
N ILE A 95 -1.87 4.31 -5.23
CA ILE A 95 -1.55 5.70 -4.85
C ILE A 95 -1.96 6.67 -5.96
N PHE A 96 -1.66 6.35 -7.22
CA PHE A 96 -2.03 7.20 -8.35
C PHE A 96 -3.54 7.35 -8.50
N PHE A 97 -4.28 6.25 -8.45
CA PHE A 97 -5.74 6.27 -8.56
C PHE A 97 -6.42 6.89 -7.33
N LEU A 98 -5.86 6.71 -6.14
CA LEU A 98 -6.31 7.39 -4.92
C LEU A 98 -6.10 8.91 -5.02
N PHE A 99 -4.99 9.36 -5.60
CA PHE A 99 -4.76 10.78 -5.87
C PHE A 99 -5.79 11.36 -6.86
N LEU A 100 -6.06 10.66 -7.97
CA LEU A 100 -7.09 11.08 -8.93
C LEU A 100 -8.47 11.14 -8.28
N HIS A 101 -8.77 10.16 -7.44
CA HIS A 101 -9.99 10.12 -6.65
C HIS A 101 -10.12 11.33 -5.70
N CYS A 102 -9.06 11.71 -5.00
CA CYS A 102 -9.06 12.91 -4.15
C CYS A 102 -9.25 14.21 -4.94
N LYS A 103 -8.80 14.28 -6.20
CA LYS A 103 -8.99 15.46 -7.06
C LYS A 103 -10.36 15.53 -7.71
N CYS A 104 -10.94 14.40 -8.11
CA CYS A 104 -12.17 14.36 -8.89
C CYS A 104 -13.37 13.90 -8.04
N LYS A 105 -14.01 14.86 -7.33
CA LYS A 105 -15.15 14.61 -6.43
C LYS A 105 -16.36 13.96 -7.11
N GLU A 106 -16.59 14.24 -8.38
CA GLU A 106 -17.79 13.80 -9.12
C GLU A 106 -17.75 12.32 -9.56
N ARG A 107 -16.56 11.71 -9.60
CA ARG A 107 -16.37 10.32 -10.07
C ARG A 107 -15.71 9.45 -9.00
N PHE A 108 -16.16 9.64 -7.76
CA PHE A 108 -15.60 9.06 -6.55
C PHE A 108 -15.36 7.54 -6.69
N SER A 109 -16.38 6.77 -7.06
CA SER A 109 -16.26 5.30 -7.11
C SER A 109 -15.45 4.78 -8.31
N PHE A 110 -15.42 5.52 -9.43
CA PHE A 110 -14.81 5.03 -10.67
C PHE A 110 -13.30 4.85 -10.56
N PHE A 111 -12.58 5.85 -10.02
CA PHE A 111 -11.13 5.78 -9.91
C PHE A 111 -10.65 4.70 -8.94
N LEU A 112 -11.39 4.45 -7.85
CA LEU A 112 -11.05 3.39 -6.91
C LEU A 112 -11.23 2.01 -7.55
N ILE A 113 -12.36 1.78 -8.22
CA ILE A 113 -12.63 0.51 -8.92
C ILE A 113 -11.59 0.30 -10.03
N LEU A 114 -11.32 1.31 -10.85
CA LEU A 114 -10.35 1.20 -11.92
C LEU A 114 -8.93 0.96 -11.38
N GLY A 115 -8.56 1.64 -10.30
CA GLY A 115 -7.27 1.47 -9.64
C GLY A 115 -7.07 0.09 -9.03
N THR A 116 -8.10 -0.47 -8.38
CA THR A 116 -8.05 -1.83 -7.84
C THR A 116 -7.94 -2.85 -8.96
N LEU A 117 -8.68 -2.67 -10.06
CA LEU A 117 -8.69 -3.58 -11.20
C LEU A 117 -7.33 -3.57 -11.90
N LEU A 118 -6.76 -2.40 -12.18
CA LEU A 118 -5.43 -2.26 -12.78
C LEU A 118 -4.33 -2.79 -11.86
N TYR A 119 -4.42 -2.54 -10.55
CA TYR A 119 -3.48 -3.10 -9.59
C TYR A 119 -3.50 -4.62 -9.59
N VAL A 120 -4.68 -5.25 -9.55
CA VAL A 120 -4.80 -6.71 -9.58
C VAL A 120 -4.31 -7.28 -10.91
N ILE A 121 -4.70 -6.67 -12.04
CA ILE A 121 -4.25 -7.08 -13.37
C ILE A 121 -2.74 -6.99 -13.51
N ALA A 122 -2.09 -5.99 -12.92
CA ALA A 122 -0.62 -5.89 -12.90
C ALA A 122 0.00 -6.89 -11.92
N LYS A 123 -0.59 -7.08 -10.75
CA LYS A 123 0.00 -7.90 -9.69
C LYS A 123 -0.03 -9.39 -9.96
N VAL A 124 -1.06 -9.92 -10.63
CA VAL A 124 -1.16 -11.34 -11.00
C VAL A 124 -0.03 -11.81 -11.93
N PRO A 125 0.26 -11.18 -13.08
CA PRO A 125 1.34 -11.60 -13.98
C PRO A 125 2.72 -11.43 -13.35
N PHE A 126 2.95 -10.35 -12.58
CA PHE A 126 4.20 -10.21 -11.82
C PHE A 126 4.34 -11.32 -10.77
N SER A 127 3.26 -11.67 -10.07
CA SER A 127 3.26 -12.79 -9.12
C SER A 127 3.62 -14.09 -9.83
N MET A 128 3.04 -14.34 -11.01
CA MET A 128 3.30 -15.54 -11.81
C MET A 128 4.76 -15.61 -12.27
N LEU A 129 5.28 -14.54 -12.87
CA LEU A 129 6.66 -14.47 -13.33
C LEU A 129 7.63 -14.72 -12.18
N LEU A 130 7.44 -14.03 -11.05
CA LEU A 130 8.35 -14.11 -9.91
C LEU A 130 8.23 -15.44 -9.15
N TRP A 131 7.03 -15.96 -8.93
CA TRP A 131 6.85 -17.23 -8.20
C TRP A 131 7.31 -18.43 -9.02
N VAL A 132 7.06 -18.44 -10.33
CA VAL A 132 7.42 -19.57 -11.18
C VAL A 132 8.91 -19.56 -11.51
N HIS A 133 9.48 -18.42 -11.92
CA HIS A 133 10.86 -18.38 -12.40
C HIS A 133 11.87 -18.21 -11.26
N VAL A 134 11.56 -17.37 -10.26
CA VAL A 134 12.50 -17.10 -9.16
C VAL A 134 12.35 -18.13 -8.05
N ASN A 135 11.12 -18.42 -7.61
CA ASN A 135 10.87 -19.35 -6.51
C ASN A 135 10.71 -20.82 -6.97
N ARG A 136 10.82 -21.09 -8.29
CA ARG A 136 10.71 -22.43 -8.91
C ARG A 136 9.43 -23.18 -8.53
N ILE A 137 8.33 -22.46 -8.33
CA ILE A 137 7.05 -23.07 -7.98
C ILE A 137 6.40 -23.64 -9.25
N PRO A 138 5.84 -24.88 -9.21
CA PRO A 138 5.17 -25.46 -10.36
C PRO A 138 4.02 -24.59 -10.89
N ILE A 139 4.01 -24.36 -12.21
CA ILE A 139 3.00 -23.55 -12.91
C ILE A 139 1.56 -24.02 -12.62
N LEU A 140 1.37 -25.34 -12.53
CA LEU A 140 0.08 -25.99 -12.26
C LEU A 140 -0.44 -25.65 -10.86
N PHE A 141 0.46 -25.57 -9.88
CA PHE A 141 0.10 -25.17 -8.52
C PHE A 141 -0.25 -23.68 -8.48
N PHE A 142 0.57 -22.84 -9.11
CA PHE A 142 0.32 -21.40 -9.16
C PHE A 142 -1.05 -21.07 -9.76
N ARG A 143 -1.42 -21.72 -10.88
CA ARG A 143 -2.71 -21.51 -11.56
C ARG A 143 -3.92 -21.79 -10.66
N LYS A 144 -3.81 -22.77 -9.76
CA LYS A 144 -4.87 -23.08 -8.79
C LYS A 144 -5.02 -22.02 -7.69
N ILE A 145 -3.97 -21.24 -7.43
CA ILE A 145 -3.91 -20.25 -6.33
C ILE A 145 -4.22 -18.83 -6.81
N ILE A 146 -4.23 -18.57 -8.13
CA ILE A 146 -4.59 -17.25 -8.70
C ILE A 146 -5.88 -16.68 -8.10
N PRO A 147 -6.99 -17.43 -7.98
CA PRO A 147 -8.23 -16.90 -7.38
C PRO A 147 -8.00 -16.41 -5.94
N CYS A 148 -7.27 -17.17 -5.13
CA CYS A 148 -6.92 -16.78 -3.76
C CYS A 148 -6.04 -15.53 -3.72
N ILE A 149 -5.10 -15.38 -4.66
CA ILE A 149 -4.26 -14.17 -4.78
C ILE A 149 -5.13 -12.96 -5.14
N VAL A 150 -6.05 -13.10 -6.09
CA VAL A 150 -6.95 -12.02 -6.50
C VAL A 150 -7.83 -11.57 -5.32
N ILE A 151 -8.51 -12.52 -4.68
CA ILE A 151 -9.41 -12.25 -3.55
C ILE A 151 -8.66 -11.61 -2.38
N SER A 152 -7.50 -12.17 -2.01
CA SER A 152 -6.69 -11.64 -0.89
C SER A 152 -6.21 -10.21 -1.15
N ASN A 153 -5.81 -9.88 -2.37
CA ASN A 153 -5.40 -8.51 -2.72
C ASN A 153 -6.57 -7.54 -2.67
N ILE A 154 -7.73 -7.90 -3.22
CA ILE A 154 -8.92 -7.04 -3.17
C ILE A 154 -9.33 -6.76 -1.72
N LEU A 155 -9.38 -7.79 -0.87
CA LEU A 155 -9.75 -7.64 0.53
C LEU A 155 -8.81 -6.71 1.29
N ARG A 156 -7.49 -6.85 1.04
CA ARG A 156 -6.49 -5.96 1.64
C ARG A 156 -6.64 -4.51 1.20
N ILE A 157 -6.92 -4.26 -0.08
CA ILE A 157 -7.09 -2.89 -0.59
C ILE A 157 -8.30 -2.25 0.07
N ILE A 158 -9.41 -2.98 0.17
CA ILE A 158 -10.64 -2.53 0.83
C ILE A 158 -10.35 -2.17 2.28
N LEU A 159 -9.73 -3.09 3.03
CA LEU A 159 -9.38 -2.87 4.44
C LEU A 159 -8.49 -1.64 4.61
N ASN A 160 -7.38 -1.57 3.87
CA ASN A 160 -6.44 -0.44 3.98
C ASN A 160 -7.10 0.88 3.61
N TYR A 161 -7.94 0.92 2.59
CA TYR A 161 -8.67 2.12 2.20
C TYR A 161 -9.60 2.62 3.31
N PHE A 162 -10.46 1.74 3.86
CA PHE A 162 -11.38 2.13 4.93
C PHE A 162 -10.65 2.53 6.23
N LEU A 163 -9.61 1.78 6.61
CA LEU A 163 -8.76 2.13 7.75
C LEU A 163 -8.07 3.48 7.53
N SER A 164 -7.62 3.79 6.31
CA SER A 164 -7.00 5.08 5.99
C SER A 164 -7.99 6.24 6.12
N ILE A 165 -9.24 6.07 5.67
CA ILE A 165 -10.28 7.08 5.87
C ILE A 165 -10.53 7.30 7.36
N TYR A 166 -10.62 6.22 8.14
CA TYR A 166 -10.85 6.30 9.57
C TYR A 166 -9.71 7.06 10.28
N VAL A 167 -8.46 6.68 10.01
CA VAL A 167 -7.27 7.35 10.57
C VAL A 167 -7.20 8.81 10.12
N TYR A 168 -7.46 9.10 8.85
CA TYR A 168 -7.50 10.48 8.33
C TYR A 168 -8.53 11.34 9.08
N LYS A 169 -9.75 10.83 9.29
CA LYS A 169 -10.79 11.54 10.06
C LYS A 169 -10.38 11.78 11.50
N LEU A 170 -9.72 10.80 12.15
CA LEU A 170 -9.20 10.97 13.51
C LEU A 170 -8.15 12.07 13.60
N ILE A 171 -7.20 12.10 12.66
CA ILE A 171 -6.17 13.15 12.60
C ILE A 171 -6.80 14.53 12.40
N MET A 172 -7.76 14.64 11.48
CA MET A 172 -8.46 15.91 11.22
C MET A 172 -9.28 16.38 12.43
N LYS A 173 -9.92 15.45 13.15
CA LYS A 173 -10.64 15.78 14.38
C LYS A 173 -9.70 16.30 15.46
N ALA A 174 -8.56 15.64 15.68
CA ALA A 174 -7.56 16.06 16.66
C ALA A 174 -6.94 17.43 16.31
N LYS A 175 -6.82 17.74 15.01
CA LYS A 175 -6.36 19.05 14.55
C LYS A 175 -7.37 20.17 14.84
N ASN A 176 -8.67 19.88 14.78
CA ASN A 176 -9.72 20.89 15.01
C ASN A 176 -10.01 21.15 16.50
N THR A 177 -9.47 20.32 17.41
CA THR A 177 -9.60 20.50 18.86
C THR A 177 -8.50 21.38 19.48
N HIS A 178 -7.54 21.85 18.68
CA HIS A 178 -6.48 22.78 19.04
C HIS A 178 -6.50 24.00 18.10
#